data_AF-A0A3A1VIG2-F1
#
_entry.id   AF-A0A3A1VIG2-F1
#
_cell.length_a   1.000
_cell.length_b   1.000
_cell.length_c   1.000
_cell.angle_alpha   90.00
_cell.angle_beta   90.00
_cell.angle_gamma   90.00
#
_symmetry.space_group_name_H-M   'P 1'
#
loop_
_entity.id
_entity.type
_entity.pdbx_description
1 polymer ?
#
loop_
_entity_poly.entity_id
_entity_poly.type
_entity_poly.pdbx_seq_one_letter_code
_entity_poly.pdbx_strand_id
1 'polypeptide(L)'
;MNKQRNRPLSSHWMFAALAVLAISLTGCQSENNIDEDAGGLAAEQPSEADSPQKSYFDNESKTDHPSPAQVPDQKASTETSGAQQDGHPKEDHETEPGKWDKSLPTLNGTAIGDSSDTVADRYGQEIDRYSLEDPAGTVTVLEYEGFSVGMNKNHTVQFVEVYEPQIAAGLNGLRIGNKTEKAVDALGKPTSATDYLLIYDAEGATLKLDVNPDSNEIVSMKLLANG
;
A
#
# COMPACT_ATOMS: atom_id res chain seq x y z
N MET A 1 59.40 -15.85 23.04
CA MET A 1 59.82 -14.50 23.47
C MET A 1 58.60 -13.58 23.38
N ASN A 2 57.92 -13.24 24.50
CA ASN A 2 58.14 -12.04 25.34
C ASN A 2 58.30 -10.78 24.48
N LYS A 3 57.51 -9.70 24.55
CA LYS A 3 56.84 -8.89 25.62
C LYS A 3 55.93 -7.89 24.84
N GLN A 4 54.93 -7.16 25.33
CA GLN A 4 54.54 -6.74 26.67
C GLN A 4 53.08 -6.23 26.62
N ARG A 5 52.39 -6.35 27.76
CA ARG A 5 51.11 -5.74 28.12
C ARG A 5 51.20 -4.21 28.15
N ASN A 6 50.06 -3.52 27.98
CA ASN A 6 49.45 -2.68 29.02
C ASN A 6 48.10 -2.09 28.58
N ARG A 7 47.02 -2.44 29.31
CA ARG A 7 45.81 -1.60 29.53
C ARG A 7 46.17 -0.56 30.64
N PRO A 8 45.25 0.05 31.42
CA PRO A 8 43.83 0.44 31.31
C PRO A 8 43.61 1.92 31.77
N LEU A 9 42.35 2.23 32.17
CA LEU A 9 41.83 3.34 32.98
C LEU A 9 41.32 4.57 32.21
N SER A 10 40.24 5.24 32.58
CA SER A 10 39.06 5.04 33.44
C SER A 10 38.42 6.43 33.59
N SER A 11 37.28 6.51 34.28
CA SER A 11 36.81 7.66 35.08
C SER A 11 35.90 8.68 34.37
N HIS A 12 34.76 9.12 34.91
CA HIS A 12 33.99 8.78 36.11
C HIS A 12 32.83 9.80 36.25
N TRP A 13 31.73 9.39 36.91
CA TRP A 13 30.83 10.17 37.80
C TRP A 13 29.66 10.91 37.13
N MET A 14 28.39 10.61 37.44
CA MET A 14 27.60 10.56 38.69
C MET A 14 26.77 11.84 38.90
N PHE A 15 25.45 11.61 39.02
CA PHE A 15 24.41 12.38 39.72
C PHE A 15 24.06 13.81 39.23
N ALA A 16 22.77 14.01 38.92
CA ALA A 16 21.89 14.85 39.75
C ALA A 16 20.42 14.63 39.38
N ALA A 17 19.64 14.27 40.40
CA ALA A 17 18.19 14.28 40.43
C ALA A 17 17.66 15.69 40.83
N LEU A 18 16.33 15.84 40.78
CA LEU A 18 15.50 16.95 41.27
C LEU A 18 15.46 18.22 40.41
N ALA A 19 14.35 18.93 40.21
CA ALA A 19 12.94 18.75 40.57
C ALA A 19 12.13 19.93 39.98
N VAL A 20 10.81 19.85 40.16
CA VAL A 20 9.83 20.95 40.26
C VAL A 20 9.04 21.32 38.99
N LEU A 21 7.89 20.64 38.93
CA LEU A 21 6.55 21.06 38.53
C LEU A 21 6.27 22.58 38.64
N ALA A 22 5.80 23.20 37.55
CA ALA A 22 5.01 24.43 37.61
C ALA A 22 3.83 24.32 36.61
N ILE A 23 2.67 23.97 37.14
CA ILE A 23 1.37 24.01 36.46
C ILE A 23 0.91 25.47 36.47
N SER A 24 0.73 26.07 35.31
CA SER A 24 -0.02 27.33 35.16
C SER A 24 -1.37 27.02 34.51
N LEU A 25 -2.38 26.80 35.36
CA LEU A 25 -3.78 26.82 34.98
C LEU A 25 -4.22 28.28 34.91
N THR A 26 -4.31 28.85 33.71
CA THR A 26 -5.05 30.09 33.50
C THR A 26 -6.47 29.72 33.07
N GLY A 27 -7.40 29.83 34.01
CA GLY A 27 -8.83 29.74 33.74
C GLY A 27 -9.33 31.03 33.09
N CYS A 28 -10.08 30.89 32.00
CA CYS A 28 -11.07 31.88 31.59
C CYS A 28 -12.44 31.34 31.98
N GLN A 29 -13.00 31.98 33.00
CA GLN A 29 -14.38 31.84 33.45
C GLN A 29 -15.25 32.60 32.45
N SER A 30 -16.17 31.91 31.78
CA SER A 30 -17.22 32.57 30.99
C SER A 30 -18.54 31.88 31.32
N GLU A 31 -19.24 32.45 32.29
CA GLU A 31 -20.65 32.18 32.57
C GLU A 31 -21.49 32.90 31.52
N ASN A 32 -22.30 32.15 30.76
CA ASN A 32 -23.56 32.63 30.22
C ASN A 32 -24.55 31.45 30.31
N ASN A 33 -25.51 31.57 31.23
CA ASN A 33 -26.68 30.71 31.32
C ASN A 33 -27.67 31.13 30.23
N ILE A 34 -27.94 30.27 29.23
CA ILE A 34 -29.21 30.25 28.47
C ILE A 34 -29.51 28.80 28.04
N ASP A 35 -30.56 28.26 28.67
CA ASP A 35 -31.56 27.26 28.24
C ASP A 35 -31.20 25.86 27.71
N GLU A 36 -31.97 24.91 28.25
CA GLU A 36 -32.20 23.54 27.80
C GLU A 36 -32.53 23.45 26.29
N ASP A 37 -31.74 22.67 25.54
CA ASP A 37 -32.28 21.83 24.48
C ASP A 37 -31.43 20.56 24.33
N ALA A 38 -32.12 19.44 24.13
CA ALA A 38 -31.55 18.11 24.08
C ALA A 38 -30.83 17.88 22.73
N GLY A 39 -29.55 17.54 22.78
CA GLY A 39 -28.79 17.18 21.57
C GLY A 39 -27.43 16.61 21.92
N GLY A 40 -27.38 15.31 22.21
CA GLY A 40 -26.12 14.58 22.32
C GLY A 40 -25.38 14.61 20.99
N LEU A 41 -24.29 15.37 20.92
CA LEU A 41 -23.32 15.27 19.83
C LEU A 41 -22.14 14.45 20.34
N ALA A 42 -22.14 13.18 19.91
CA ALA A 42 -20.97 12.33 19.94
C ALA A 42 -19.86 13.07 19.18
N ALA A 43 -18.68 13.17 19.81
CA ALA A 43 -17.47 13.52 19.11
C ALA A 43 -17.23 12.43 18.05
N GLU A 44 -17.46 12.74 16.78
CA GLU A 44 -16.97 11.93 15.67
C GLU A 44 -15.45 11.95 15.74
N GLN A 45 -14.90 10.82 16.20
CA GLN A 45 -13.50 10.48 16.04
C GLN A 45 -13.23 10.42 14.53
N PRO A 46 -12.13 11.00 14.01
CA PRO A 46 -11.79 10.84 12.61
C PRO A 46 -11.66 9.34 12.32
N SER A 47 -12.46 8.85 11.38
CA SER A 47 -12.30 7.49 10.86
C SER A 47 -11.01 7.47 10.06
N GLU A 48 -9.90 7.04 10.67
CA GLU A 48 -8.79 6.49 9.89
C GLU A 48 -9.38 5.33 9.08
N ALA A 49 -9.32 5.43 7.75
CA ALA A 49 -9.73 4.32 6.91
C ALA A 49 -8.67 3.22 7.01
N ASP A 50 -9.03 2.10 7.63
CA ASP A 50 -8.20 0.91 7.64
C ASP A 50 -8.03 0.35 6.22
N SER A 51 -6.90 -0.35 6.01
CA SER A 51 -6.66 -1.11 4.78
C SER A 51 -7.78 -2.11 4.51
N PRO A 52 -8.21 -2.28 3.25
CA PRO A 52 -9.19 -3.31 2.88
C PRO A 52 -8.81 -4.71 3.38
N GLN A 53 -7.52 -4.96 3.63
CA GLN A 53 -7.04 -6.25 4.10
C GLN A 53 -7.35 -6.55 5.56
N LYS A 54 -7.53 -5.54 6.40
CA LYS A 54 -7.91 -5.74 7.80
C LYS A 54 -9.31 -6.34 7.94
N SER A 55 -10.20 -6.03 7.01
CA SER A 55 -11.56 -6.56 7.00
C SER A 55 -11.65 -8.09 6.97
N TYR A 56 -10.59 -8.79 6.51
CA TYR A 56 -10.53 -10.25 6.54
C TYR A 56 -10.40 -10.83 7.95
N PHE A 57 -9.78 -10.12 8.89
CA PHE A 57 -9.67 -10.58 10.29
C PHE A 57 -10.97 -10.39 11.07
N ASP A 58 -11.71 -9.32 10.78
CA ASP A 58 -12.98 -9.05 11.47
C ASP A 58 -14.12 -9.97 11.02
N ASN A 59 -13.96 -10.64 9.87
CA ASN A 59 -14.99 -11.49 9.24
C ASN A 59 -14.85 -13.00 9.51
N GLU A 60 -13.91 -13.46 10.35
CA GLU A 60 -13.74 -14.87 10.73
C GLU A 60 -14.94 -15.49 11.50
N SER A 61 -16.11 -14.85 11.51
CA SER A 61 -17.33 -15.39 12.15
C SER A 61 -18.51 -15.70 11.22
N LYS A 62 -18.44 -15.48 9.90
CA LYS A 62 -19.52 -15.91 8.98
C LYS A 62 -19.02 -16.27 7.58
N THR A 63 -18.63 -17.53 7.39
CA THR A 63 -18.42 -18.10 6.06
C THR A 63 -19.70 -18.77 5.57
N ASP A 64 -20.44 -18.10 4.70
CA ASP A 64 -21.41 -18.75 3.79
C ASP A 64 -20.83 -18.65 2.38
N HIS A 65 -20.54 -19.80 1.78
CA HIS A 65 -19.67 -19.96 0.63
C HIS A 65 -20.54 -20.23 -0.62
N PRO A 66 -20.62 -19.36 -1.64
CA PRO A 66 -21.21 -19.75 -2.91
C PRO A 66 -20.16 -20.38 -3.82
N SER A 67 -20.48 -21.60 -4.24
CA SER A 67 -19.79 -22.45 -5.21
C SER A 67 -19.56 -21.77 -6.57
N PRO A 68 -18.41 -22.00 -7.26
CA PRO A 68 -18.17 -21.44 -8.59
C PRO A 68 -18.97 -22.17 -9.68
N ALA A 69 -19.64 -21.39 -10.53
CA ALA A 69 -20.33 -21.84 -11.74
C ALA A 69 -19.35 -22.05 -12.93
N GLN A 70 -19.80 -22.87 -13.87
CA GLN A 70 -19.04 -23.56 -14.90
C GLN A 70 -18.62 -22.67 -16.09
N VAL A 71 -17.43 -22.95 -16.62
CA VAL A 71 -16.84 -22.45 -17.88
C VAL A 71 -17.52 -23.05 -19.12
N PRO A 72 -17.67 -22.30 -20.22
CA PRO A 72 -17.79 -22.86 -21.56
C PRO A 72 -16.52 -22.66 -22.42
N ASP A 73 -16.08 -23.77 -23.02
CA ASP A 73 -15.10 -23.93 -24.10
C ASP A 73 -15.35 -23.04 -25.32
N GLN A 74 -14.31 -22.37 -25.84
CA GLN A 74 -14.19 -22.10 -27.27
C GLN A 74 -12.72 -22.16 -27.74
N LYS A 75 -12.42 -23.20 -28.53
CA LYS A 75 -11.27 -23.28 -29.43
C LYS A 75 -11.55 -22.50 -30.72
N ALA A 76 -10.62 -21.67 -31.15
CA ALA A 76 -10.27 -21.52 -32.58
C ALA A 76 -8.88 -20.90 -32.72
N SER A 77 -7.93 -21.69 -33.21
CA SER A 77 -6.61 -21.27 -33.69
C SER A 77 -6.72 -20.57 -35.05
N THR A 78 -5.91 -19.54 -35.28
CA THR A 78 -5.32 -19.30 -36.61
C THR A 78 -3.98 -18.59 -36.44
N GLU A 79 -2.92 -19.23 -36.93
CA GLU A 79 -1.56 -18.70 -37.03
C GLU A 79 -1.44 -17.76 -38.23
N THR A 80 -0.59 -16.72 -38.14
CA THR A 80 0.26 -16.31 -39.27
C THR A 80 1.61 -15.79 -38.75
N SER A 81 2.69 -16.29 -39.35
CA SER A 81 4.10 -15.94 -39.09
C SER A 81 4.51 -14.64 -39.80
N GLY A 82 5.55 -13.95 -39.29
CA GLY A 82 6.23 -12.91 -40.07
C GLY A 82 7.34 -12.10 -39.38
N ALA A 83 8.55 -12.69 -39.35
CA ALA A 83 9.88 -12.07 -39.54
C ALA A 83 10.56 -11.14 -38.50
N GLN A 84 11.82 -11.52 -38.22
CA GLN A 84 13.02 -10.81 -37.73
C GLN A 84 13.18 -9.37 -38.27
N GLN A 85 13.97 -8.43 -37.72
CA GLN A 85 15.26 -8.50 -37.03
C GLN A 85 15.61 -7.11 -36.44
N ASP A 86 16.73 -7.09 -35.71
CA ASP A 86 17.66 -5.98 -35.47
C ASP A 86 17.53 -5.20 -34.16
N GLY A 87 18.52 -5.49 -33.30
CA GLY A 87 18.80 -4.79 -32.08
C GLY A 87 19.38 -3.40 -32.32
N HIS A 88 19.12 -2.53 -31.36
CA HIS A 88 19.91 -1.36 -31.03
C HIS A 88 20.03 -1.27 -29.50
N PRO A 89 21.06 -0.57 -28.99
CA PRO A 89 21.54 -0.69 -27.61
C PRO A 89 20.50 -0.21 -26.59
N LYS A 90 20.53 -0.80 -25.39
CA LYS A 90 19.80 -0.34 -24.21
C LYS A 90 20.13 1.13 -23.94
N GLU A 91 19.22 2.03 -24.31
CA GLU A 91 19.13 3.34 -23.68
C GLU A 91 18.67 3.10 -22.24
N ASP A 92 19.42 3.66 -21.28
CA ASP A 92 18.94 3.84 -19.92
C ASP A 92 17.67 4.69 -20.02
N HIS A 93 16.51 4.02 -19.94
CA HIS A 93 15.24 4.68 -19.72
C HIS A 93 15.29 5.24 -18.29
N GLU A 94 15.66 6.51 -18.18
CA GLU A 94 15.27 7.33 -17.05
C GLU A 94 13.74 7.42 -17.09
N THR A 95 13.07 6.48 -16.42
CA THR A 95 11.62 6.47 -16.28
C THR A 95 11.26 7.71 -15.48
N GLU A 96 10.67 8.69 -16.15
CA GLU A 96 10.02 9.83 -15.49
C GLU A 96 9.22 9.32 -14.28
N PRO A 97 9.53 9.79 -13.05
CA PRO A 97 8.92 9.24 -11.85
C PRO A 97 7.40 9.41 -11.92
N GLY A 98 6.68 8.29 -11.77
CA GLY A 98 5.21 8.27 -11.78
C GLY A 98 4.55 7.97 -13.13
N LYS A 99 5.32 7.52 -14.14
CA LYS A 99 4.77 6.96 -15.38
C LYS A 99 4.60 5.44 -15.27
N TRP A 100 3.43 4.95 -15.66
CA TRP A 100 3.19 3.51 -15.77
C TRP A 100 4.11 2.89 -16.84
N ASP A 101 4.86 1.87 -16.43
CA ASP A 101 5.75 1.07 -17.25
C ASP A 101 5.51 -0.41 -16.95
N LYS A 102 5.13 -1.19 -17.97
CA LYS A 102 4.85 -2.62 -17.81
C LYS A 102 6.12 -3.45 -17.58
N SER A 103 7.30 -2.96 -17.96
CA SER A 103 8.57 -3.65 -17.73
C SER A 103 9.12 -3.43 -16.32
N LEU A 104 8.75 -2.31 -15.69
CA LEU A 104 9.16 -1.93 -14.34
C LEU A 104 7.96 -1.36 -13.57
N PRO A 105 6.95 -2.21 -13.27
CA PRO A 105 5.73 -1.74 -12.65
C PRO A 105 5.99 -1.27 -11.22
N THR A 106 5.50 -0.07 -10.91
CA THR A 106 5.52 0.49 -9.55
C THR A 106 4.15 1.04 -9.20
N LEU A 107 3.84 1.05 -7.89
CA LEU A 107 2.67 1.72 -7.34
C LEU A 107 3.10 2.48 -6.09
N ASN A 108 2.71 3.75 -6.00
CA ASN A 108 3.22 4.72 -5.03
C ASN A 108 4.78 4.82 -5.05
N GLY A 109 5.41 4.52 -6.20
CA GLY A 109 6.87 4.46 -6.31
C GLY A 109 7.52 3.20 -5.71
N THR A 110 6.74 2.25 -5.19
CA THR A 110 7.22 0.95 -4.70
C THR A 110 7.14 -0.10 -5.80
N ALA A 111 8.25 -0.81 -6.02
CA ALA A 111 8.32 -1.96 -6.91
C ALA A 111 8.12 -3.27 -6.13
N ILE A 112 7.64 -4.30 -6.82
CA ILE A 112 7.72 -5.67 -6.30
C ILE A 112 9.19 -6.06 -6.12
N GLY A 113 9.53 -6.66 -4.98
CA GLY A 113 10.89 -7.05 -4.64
C GLY A 113 11.72 -5.99 -3.92
N ASP A 114 11.23 -4.74 -3.78
CA ASP A 114 11.88 -3.73 -2.92
C ASP A 114 12.10 -4.29 -1.51
N SER A 115 13.21 -3.96 -0.85
CA SER A 115 13.48 -4.44 0.51
C SER A 115 12.65 -3.66 1.55
N SER A 116 12.50 -4.25 2.74
CA SER A 116 11.94 -3.53 3.89
C SER A 116 12.66 -2.23 4.20
N ASP A 117 13.98 -2.20 4.02
CA ASP A 117 14.79 -1.01 4.28
C ASP A 117 14.47 0.11 3.27
N THR A 118 14.34 -0.22 1.98
CA THR A 118 13.91 0.75 0.95
C THR A 118 12.52 1.33 1.25
N VAL A 119 11.60 0.50 1.76
CA VAL A 119 10.25 0.95 2.14
C VAL A 119 10.30 1.86 3.38
N ALA A 120 11.09 1.49 4.39
CA ALA A 120 11.28 2.30 5.60
C ALA A 120 11.97 3.64 5.31
N ASP A 121 12.97 3.65 4.41
CA ASP A 121 13.63 4.88 3.98
C ASP A 121 12.67 5.83 3.24
N ARG A 122 11.70 5.28 2.51
CA ARG A 122 10.73 6.05 1.73
C ARG A 122 9.58 6.60 2.58
N TYR A 123 9.01 5.80 3.46
CA TYR A 123 7.76 6.13 4.16
C TYR A 123 7.93 6.33 5.66
N GLY A 124 9.08 5.97 6.23
CA GLY A 124 9.28 5.94 7.67
C GLY A 124 8.60 4.75 8.33
N GLN A 125 8.26 4.93 9.60
CA GLN A 125 7.63 3.89 10.42
C GLN A 125 6.16 3.71 10.04
N GLU A 126 5.72 2.47 9.94
CA GLU A 126 4.32 2.09 9.75
C GLU A 126 3.44 2.49 10.94
N ILE A 127 2.16 2.77 10.70
CA ILE A 127 1.17 3.05 11.76
C ILE A 127 0.67 1.77 12.42
N ASP A 128 0.68 0.66 11.68
CA ASP A 128 0.34 -0.67 12.18
C ASP A 128 1.07 -1.77 11.39
N ARG A 129 1.18 -2.95 12.00
CA ARG A 129 1.86 -4.12 11.44
C ARG A 129 1.17 -5.41 11.87
N TYR A 130 0.82 -6.25 10.91
CA TYR A 130 0.20 -7.55 11.16
C TYR A 130 0.63 -8.60 10.14
N SER A 131 0.36 -9.88 10.41
CA SER A 131 0.71 -11.00 9.53
C SER A 131 -0.54 -11.65 8.96
N LEU A 132 -0.55 -11.86 7.64
CA LEU A 132 -1.58 -12.60 6.90
C LEU A 132 -1.01 -13.96 6.46
N GLU A 133 -1.78 -15.02 6.65
CA GLU A 133 -1.47 -16.32 6.08
C GLU A 133 -2.03 -16.39 4.65
N ASP A 134 -1.14 -16.49 3.66
CA ASP A 134 -1.49 -16.71 2.25
C ASP A 134 -1.04 -18.14 1.83
N PRO A 135 -1.70 -18.79 0.87
CA PRO A 135 -1.23 -20.08 0.34
C PRO A 135 0.24 -20.10 -0.12
N ALA A 136 0.80 -18.96 -0.55
CA ALA A 136 2.21 -18.80 -0.92
C ALA A 136 3.15 -18.60 0.29
N GLY A 137 2.60 -18.36 1.48
CA GLY A 137 3.30 -18.19 2.75
C GLY A 137 2.80 -16.97 3.54
N THR A 138 3.31 -16.79 4.76
CA THR A 138 2.99 -15.62 5.58
C THR A 138 3.49 -14.33 4.95
N VAL A 139 2.61 -13.34 4.88
CA VAL A 139 2.91 -11.96 4.46
C VAL A 139 2.80 -11.03 5.66
N THR A 140 3.83 -10.25 5.95
CA THR A 140 3.77 -9.18 6.94
C THR A 140 3.29 -7.91 6.27
N VAL A 141 2.12 -7.41 6.66
CA VAL A 141 1.57 -6.15 6.17
C VAL A 141 2.06 -5.00 7.04
N LEU A 142 2.60 -3.98 6.39
CA LEU A 142 2.96 -2.69 6.95
C LEU A 142 1.88 -1.69 6.52
N GLU A 143 1.17 -1.12 7.46
CA GLU A 143 0.10 -0.17 7.19
C GLU A 143 0.58 1.26 7.37
N TYR A 144 0.17 2.13 6.46
CA TYR A 144 0.44 3.55 6.48
C TYR A 144 -0.88 4.29 6.23
N GLU A 145 -0.90 5.60 6.43
CA GLU A 145 -2.10 6.39 6.15
C GLU A 145 -2.45 6.30 4.64
N GLY A 146 -3.52 5.58 4.33
CA GLY A 146 -4.09 5.46 2.98
C GLY A 146 -3.43 4.48 2.01
N PHE A 147 -2.44 3.72 2.47
CA PHE A 147 -1.83 2.63 1.69
C PHE A 147 -1.19 1.56 2.60
N SER A 148 -0.93 0.39 2.05
CA SER A 148 -0.24 -0.69 2.74
C SER A 148 0.78 -1.39 1.86
N VAL A 149 1.78 -2.00 2.49
CA VAL A 149 2.84 -2.77 1.82
C VAL A 149 2.94 -4.15 2.46
N GLY A 150 2.77 -5.21 1.67
CA GLY A 150 2.95 -6.58 2.09
C GLY A 150 4.37 -7.07 1.83
N MET A 151 5.02 -7.59 2.86
CA MET A 151 6.36 -8.16 2.82
C MET A 151 6.30 -9.68 2.89
N ASN A 152 6.98 -10.37 1.99
CA ASN A 152 7.16 -11.81 2.09
C ASN A 152 8.21 -12.18 3.17
N LYS A 153 8.37 -13.49 3.40
CA LYS A 153 9.37 -14.06 4.34
C LYS A 153 10.83 -13.67 4.07
N ASN A 154 11.15 -13.18 2.87
CA ASN A 154 12.49 -12.72 2.52
C ASN A 154 12.67 -11.22 2.78
N HIS A 155 11.71 -10.57 3.44
CA HIS A 155 11.69 -9.12 3.70
C HIS A 155 11.72 -8.28 2.43
N THR A 156 11.03 -8.77 1.39
CA THR A 156 10.86 -8.06 0.12
C THR A 156 9.38 -7.86 -0.19
N VAL A 157 9.07 -6.77 -0.89
CA VAL A 157 7.69 -6.40 -1.23
C VAL A 157 7.04 -7.47 -2.10
N GLN A 158 5.95 -8.04 -1.59
CA GLN A 158 5.06 -8.98 -2.26
C GLN A 158 3.85 -8.29 -2.87
N PHE A 159 3.36 -7.22 -2.23
CA PHE A 159 2.33 -6.35 -2.77
C PHE A 159 2.44 -4.93 -2.21
N VAL A 160 1.83 -3.97 -2.92
CA VAL A 160 1.51 -2.63 -2.41
C VAL A 160 0.06 -2.30 -2.80
N GLU A 161 -0.68 -1.66 -1.90
CA GLU A 161 -2.08 -1.29 -2.11
C GLU A 161 -2.33 0.16 -1.69
N VAL A 162 -2.92 0.96 -2.57
CA VAL A 162 -3.35 2.34 -2.31
C VAL A 162 -4.88 2.37 -2.31
N TYR A 163 -5.49 2.95 -1.28
CA TYR A 163 -6.95 2.95 -1.10
C TYR A 163 -7.53 4.30 -0.69
N GLU A 164 -6.70 5.33 -0.47
CA GLU A 164 -7.16 6.69 -0.19
C GLU A 164 -6.79 7.69 -1.30
N PRO A 165 -7.61 8.75 -1.53
CA PRO A 165 -7.44 9.68 -2.64
C PRO A 165 -6.26 10.65 -2.48
N GLN A 166 -5.83 10.95 -1.24
CA GLN A 166 -4.66 11.80 -0.99
C GLN A 166 -3.35 11.16 -1.45
N ILE A 167 -3.29 9.82 -1.50
CA ILE A 167 -2.07 9.10 -1.84
C ILE A 167 -1.85 9.10 -3.34
N ALA A 168 -0.63 9.48 -3.75
CA ALA A 168 -0.25 9.47 -5.15
C ALA A 168 0.06 8.05 -5.60
N ALA A 169 -0.65 7.54 -6.60
CA ALA A 169 -0.41 6.19 -7.11
C ALA A 169 0.84 6.08 -7.98
N GLY A 170 1.35 7.18 -8.54
CA GLY A 170 2.46 7.11 -9.51
C GLY A 170 2.07 6.45 -10.84
N LEU A 171 0.81 6.58 -11.23
CA LEU A 171 0.20 5.92 -12.39
C LEU A 171 -0.34 6.95 -13.41
N ASN A 172 0.52 7.83 -13.93
CA ASN A 172 0.14 8.88 -14.91
C ASN A 172 -1.00 9.79 -14.41
N GLY A 173 -0.97 10.14 -13.13
CA GLY A 173 -1.96 11.01 -12.49
C GLY A 173 -3.28 10.34 -12.10
N LEU A 174 -3.39 9.02 -12.26
CA LEU A 174 -4.51 8.23 -11.76
C LEU A 174 -4.55 8.28 -10.21
N ARG A 175 -5.76 8.42 -9.66
CA ARG A 175 -6.03 8.47 -8.20
C ARG A 175 -7.28 7.67 -7.84
N ILE A 176 -7.40 7.32 -6.57
CA ILE A 176 -8.65 6.81 -6.00
C ILE A 176 -9.77 7.84 -6.21
N GLY A 177 -10.97 7.35 -6.51
CA GLY A 177 -12.13 8.14 -6.91
C GLY A 177 -12.16 8.55 -8.39
N ASN A 178 -11.11 8.27 -9.17
CA ASN A 178 -11.18 8.48 -10.63
C ASN A 178 -12.08 7.44 -11.29
N LYS A 179 -12.74 7.83 -12.39
CA LYS A 179 -13.52 6.90 -13.20
C LYS A 179 -12.63 5.91 -13.96
N THR A 180 -13.17 4.75 -14.30
CA THR A 180 -12.42 3.70 -15.04
C THR A 180 -11.90 4.17 -16.40
N GLU A 181 -12.58 5.11 -17.07
CA GLU A 181 -12.11 5.67 -18.34
C GLU A 181 -10.76 6.37 -18.19
N LYS A 182 -10.55 7.06 -17.05
CA LYS A 182 -9.27 7.72 -16.75
C LYS A 182 -8.14 6.71 -16.59
N ALA A 183 -8.43 5.52 -16.05
CA ALA A 183 -7.44 4.44 -15.99
C ALA A 183 -7.08 3.92 -17.38
N VAL A 184 -8.06 3.76 -18.28
CA VAL A 184 -7.79 3.33 -19.66
C VAL A 184 -6.94 4.36 -20.40
N ASP A 185 -7.21 5.65 -20.20
CA ASP A 185 -6.40 6.73 -20.77
C ASP A 185 -4.96 6.75 -20.22
N ALA A 186 -4.81 6.49 -18.92
CA ALA A 186 -3.54 6.57 -18.20
C ALA A 186 -2.65 5.33 -18.40
N LEU A 187 -3.26 4.14 -18.48
CA LEU A 187 -2.57 2.84 -18.42
C LEU A 187 -2.66 2.04 -19.73
N GLY A 188 -3.53 2.48 -20.65
CA GLY A 188 -3.89 1.75 -21.86
C GLY A 188 -5.03 0.76 -21.63
N LYS A 189 -5.22 -0.18 -22.57
CA LYS A 189 -6.26 -1.20 -22.45
C LYS A 189 -5.91 -2.21 -21.33
N PRO A 190 -6.84 -2.54 -20.42
CA PRO A 190 -6.63 -3.59 -19.43
C PRO A 190 -6.52 -4.96 -20.10
N THR A 191 -5.79 -5.88 -19.46
CA THR A 191 -5.76 -7.29 -19.86
C THR A 191 -7.14 -7.93 -19.69
N SER A 192 -7.82 -7.64 -18.59
CA SER A 192 -9.18 -8.09 -18.30
C SER A 192 -9.97 -7.01 -17.57
N ALA A 193 -11.28 -6.97 -17.79
CA ALA A 193 -12.17 -5.99 -17.18
C ALA A 193 -13.53 -6.62 -16.86
N THR A 194 -14.04 -6.28 -15.68
CA THR A 194 -15.44 -6.49 -15.25
C THR A 194 -15.95 -5.18 -14.64
N ASP A 195 -17.22 -5.13 -14.27
CA ASP A 195 -17.80 -3.95 -13.59
C ASP A 195 -17.18 -3.66 -12.21
N TYR A 196 -16.44 -4.63 -11.66
CA TYR A 196 -15.84 -4.56 -10.31
C TYR A 196 -14.32 -4.47 -10.32
N LEU A 197 -13.67 -4.78 -11.44
CA LEU A 197 -12.23 -4.99 -11.46
C LEU A 197 -11.64 -4.73 -12.84
N LEU A 198 -10.56 -3.94 -12.89
CA LEU A 198 -9.66 -3.88 -14.04
C LEU A 198 -8.33 -4.55 -13.68
N ILE A 199 -7.81 -5.36 -14.60
CA ILE A 199 -6.54 -6.08 -14.44
C ILE A 199 -5.58 -5.64 -15.54
N TYR A 200 -4.36 -5.27 -15.15
CA TYR A 200 -3.25 -4.94 -16.03
C TYR A 200 -2.06 -5.84 -15.70
N ASP A 201 -1.72 -6.73 -16.62
CA ASP A 201 -0.54 -7.56 -16.46
C ASP A 201 0.72 -6.78 -16.85
N ALA A 202 1.77 -6.98 -16.06
CA ALA A 202 3.09 -6.41 -16.23
C ALA A 202 4.17 -7.50 -16.00
N GLU A 203 5.42 -7.17 -16.28
CA GLU A 203 6.54 -8.09 -16.06
C GLU A 203 6.71 -8.35 -14.56
N GLY A 204 6.55 -9.62 -14.17
CA GLY A 204 6.69 -10.05 -12.78
C GLY A 204 5.59 -9.58 -11.81
N ALA A 205 4.60 -8.83 -12.27
CA ALA A 205 3.54 -8.30 -11.42
C ALA A 205 2.18 -8.16 -12.13
N THR A 206 1.13 -7.99 -11.32
CA THR A 206 -0.23 -7.69 -11.78
C THR A 206 -0.73 -6.46 -11.04
N LEU A 207 -1.20 -5.46 -11.77
CA LEU A 207 -1.89 -4.30 -11.21
C LEU A 207 -3.41 -4.52 -11.31
N LYS A 208 -4.07 -4.49 -10.16
CA LYS A 208 -5.53 -4.59 -10.00
C LYS A 208 -6.11 -3.25 -9.57
N LEU A 209 -7.23 -2.85 -10.17
CA LEU A 209 -8.00 -1.67 -9.79
C LEU A 209 -9.39 -2.14 -9.40
N ASP A 210 -9.72 -2.08 -8.11
CA ASP A 210 -11.06 -2.40 -7.64
C ASP A 210 -11.99 -1.23 -7.97
N VAL A 211 -13.18 -1.54 -8.49
CA VAL A 211 -14.14 -0.56 -9.01
C VAL A 211 -15.45 -0.67 -8.23
N ASN A 212 -15.98 0.47 -7.81
CA ASN A 212 -17.36 0.57 -7.39
C ASN A 212 -18.25 0.58 -8.66
N PRO A 213 -19.08 -0.45 -8.91
CA PRO A 213 -19.87 -0.55 -10.13
C PRO A 213 -20.97 0.52 -10.23
N ASP A 214 -21.44 1.05 -9.08
CA ASP A 214 -22.53 2.03 -9.05
C ASP A 214 -22.05 3.41 -9.48
N SER A 215 -20.86 3.81 -9.01
CA SER A 215 -20.25 5.09 -9.37
C SER A 215 -19.27 4.99 -10.53
N ASN A 216 -18.87 3.79 -10.94
CA ASN A 216 -17.78 3.53 -11.89
C ASN A 216 -16.45 4.18 -11.45
N GLU A 217 -16.18 4.22 -10.15
CA GLU A 217 -14.98 4.82 -9.57
C GLU A 217 -14.03 3.76 -9.05
N ILE A 218 -12.73 4.03 -9.19
CA ILE A 218 -11.67 3.22 -8.62
C ILE A 218 -11.64 3.46 -7.11
N VAL A 219 -11.78 2.39 -6.33
CA VAL A 219 -11.78 2.44 -4.85
C VAL A 219 -10.50 1.89 -4.24
N SER A 220 -9.77 1.06 -4.97
CA SER A 220 -8.44 0.59 -4.56
C SER A 220 -7.56 0.35 -5.79
N MET A 221 -6.25 0.43 -5.59
CA MET A 221 -5.25 0.02 -6.58
C MET A 221 -4.23 -0.88 -5.89
N LYS A 222 -3.96 -2.06 -6.43
CA LYS A 222 -3.05 -3.03 -5.84
C LYS A 222 -2.08 -3.60 -6.86
N LEU A 223 -0.80 -3.49 -6.61
CA LEU A 223 0.26 -4.15 -7.39
C LEU A 223 0.72 -5.40 -6.61
N LEU A 224 0.64 -6.57 -7.24
CA LEU A 224 1.00 -7.85 -6.62
C LEU A 224 2.08 -8.54 -7.44
N ALA A 225 3.00 -9.25 -6.78
CA ALA A 225 3.93 -10.12 -7.47
C ALA A 225 3.19 -11.28 -8.16
N ASN A 226 3.63 -11.64 -9.36
CA ASN A 226 3.19 -12.86 -10.00
C ASN A 226 3.92 -14.05 -9.34
N GLY A 227 3.15 -15.05 -8.90
CA GLY A 227 3.70 -16.27 -8.29
C GLY A 227 4.40 -17.20 -9.27
#